data_AF-G2XFR2-F1
#
_entry.id   AF-G2XFR2-F1
#
_cell.length_a   1.000
_cell.length_b   1.000
_cell.length_c   1.000
_cell.angle_alpha   90.00
_cell.angle_beta   90.00
_cell.angle_gamma   90.00
#
_symmetry.space_group_name_H-M   'P 1'
#
loop_
_entity.id
_entity.type
_entity.pdbx_description
1 polymer ?
#
loop_
_entity_poly.entity_id
_entity_poly.type
_entity_poly.pdbx_seq_one_letter_code
_entity_poly.pdbx_strand_id
1 'polypeptide(L)'
;MDGGVLYDIGNWIHTSLTPEFDLDTSKKEKSGLFVEDLDLILHYHFVRDEELYTHERLRVQLALILIIAGATATRPDALIGKVLYKHIEFQLFPPAAEGQRPRLGLMWNLEHVKRSAGAPEKKVFGFHEEDTLLHDPVLHTLALAFADDAFLNGFSGPEQIYDLAVPLQSDRLRLLWKKDWAERPIFRTTEGLHMAIDKALTYCKTRGHLIRLGRALGYAKKLEFYDLRRGSGKKLNGMTTPQSSGNPTDSMQRRSLQRSGISPWGTGWGTRPLTRLQRHGDAPTRLTDDQKLEIQDDPKLARYLQKRGRAMENFKLEGYRSYAAAKDTAAGRKYSIYRKKAESLRKTLTARRLDRAIREFHDTIHAKEVDRQIQGTKPDAELLALSETEYELRERAEVARLFSQAADVSNREELHQLRLKLIVALSDLGKRRESPCRRQARQSASGTTSRSAKISVDDRSKPVLRTSSKSTISISKVPKHSTRFKPLDQQQDLHWMPVGARDRGTLHKSYRKGAQGLSAIISCSRVASTKENYLGLVQVYEMLSIRSEAL
;
A
#
# COMPACT_ATOMS: atom_id res chain seq x y z
N MET A 1 26.54 7.01 -22.56
CA MET A 1 25.75 7.98 -23.34
C MET A 1 26.55 9.26 -23.34
N ASP A 2 26.86 9.78 -24.52
CA ASP A 2 27.65 10.99 -24.67
C ASP A 2 26.86 12.21 -24.15
N GLY A 3 27.53 13.16 -23.52
CA GLY A 3 26.89 14.28 -22.83
C GLY A 3 26.07 15.18 -23.75
N GLY A 4 26.45 15.28 -25.03
CA GLY A 4 25.75 16.04 -26.06
C GLY A 4 24.35 15.51 -26.36
N VAL A 5 24.17 14.19 -26.43
CA VAL A 5 22.85 13.59 -26.73
C VAL A 5 21.84 13.88 -25.62
N LEU A 6 22.28 13.86 -24.35
CA LEU A 6 21.40 14.20 -23.23
C LEU A 6 21.00 15.68 -23.23
N TYR A 7 21.92 16.56 -23.64
CA TYR A 7 21.66 17.98 -23.79
C TYR A 7 20.66 18.25 -24.93
N ASP A 8 20.85 17.62 -26.09
CA ASP A 8 19.96 17.77 -27.25
C ASP A 8 18.56 17.25 -26.95
N ILE A 9 18.44 16.09 -26.28
CA ILE A 9 17.15 15.56 -25.84
C ILE A 9 16.49 16.50 -24.82
N GLY A 10 17.26 17.02 -23.86
CA GLY A 10 16.75 17.97 -22.87
C GLY A 10 16.17 19.22 -23.53
N ASN A 11 16.90 19.80 -24.50
CA ASN A 11 16.43 20.94 -25.27
C ASN A 11 15.20 20.61 -26.09
N TRP A 12 15.18 19.50 -26.82
CA TRP A 12 14.02 19.09 -27.61
C TRP A 12 12.76 18.88 -26.77
N ILE A 13 12.88 18.34 -25.55
CA ILE A 13 11.77 18.24 -24.60
C ILE A 13 11.24 19.63 -24.25
N HIS A 14 12.11 20.58 -23.95
CA HIS A 14 11.70 21.92 -23.53
C HIS A 14 11.18 22.80 -24.67
N THR A 15 11.79 22.74 -25.85
CA THR A 15 11.50 23.67 -26.96
C THR A 15 10.44 23.14 -27.91
N SER A 16 10.29 21.82 -28.04
CA SER A 16 9.37 21.21 -29.01
C SER A 16 8.24 20.47 -28.31
N LEU A 17 8.55 19.48 -27.48
CA LEU A 17 7.53 18.63 -26.88
C LEU A 17 6.68 19.37 -25.84
N THR A 18 7.28 20.24 -25.03
CA THR A 18 6.56 20.97 -23.99
C THR A 18 5.49 21.90 -24.60
N PRO A 19 5.80 22.74 -25.61
CA PRO A 19 4.78 23.52 -26.30
C PRO A 19 3.79 22.68 -27.12
N GLU A 20 4.26 21.64 -27.83
CA GLU A 20 3.41 20.81 -28.70
C GLU A 20 2.32 20.08 -27.90
N PHE A 21 2.64 19.63 -26.69
CA PHE A 21 1.72 18.85 -25.85
C PHE A 21 1.19 19.61 -24.64
N ASP A 22 1.47 20.91 -24.53
CA ASP A 22 1.08 21.77 -23.39
C ASP A 22 1.45 21.11 -22.04
N LEU A 23 2.72 20.67 -21.93
CA LEU A 23 3.18 19.94 -20.75
C LEU A 23 3.40 20.88 -19.58
N ASP A 24 2.81 20.55 -18.43
CA ASP A 24 3.05 21.24 -17.18
C ASP A 24 4.49 21.01 -16.70
N THR A 25 5.31 22.07 -16.74
CA THR A 25 6.70 22.09 -16.26
C THR A 25 6.83 22.62 -14.84
N SER A 26 5.72 22.95 -14.18
CA SER A 26 5.73 23.43 -12.81
C SER A 26 6.33 22.37 -11.87
N LYS A 27 6.99 22.85 -10.81
CA LYS A 27 7.55 21.96 -9.80
C LYS A 27 6.41 21.23 -9.11
N LYS A 28 6.31 19.92 -9.33
CA LYS A 28 5.37 19.06 -8.60
C LYS A 28 5.49 19.28 -7.10
N GLU A 29 4.38 19.62 -6.48
CA GLU A 29 4.29 19.81 -5.03
C GLU A 29 4.77 18.55 -4.28
N LYS A 30 5.58 18.76 -3.25
CA LYS A 30 6.15 17.69 -2.43
C LYS A 30 5.49 17.65 -1.06
N SER A 31 4.47 16.83 -0.94
CA SER A 31 3.84 16.45 0.33
C SER A 31 4.63 15.38 1.10
N GLY A 32 4.34 15.26 2.39
CA GLY A 32 4.75 14.15 3.24
C GLY A 32 3.55 13.60 4.02
N LEU A 33 3.54 12.29 4.27
CA LEU A 33 2.64 11.63 5.22
C LEU A 33 3.42 11.39 6.51
N PHE A 34 2.90 11.89 7.64
CA PHE A 34 3.52 11.78 8.96
C PHE A 34 2.94 10.60 9.74
N VAL A 35 3.39 10.40 10.98
CA VAL A 35 2.94 9.30 11.85
C VAL A 35 1.43 9.35 12.01
N GLU A 36 0.88 10.53 12.33
CA GLU A 36 -0.56 10.73 12.53
C GLU A 36 -1.38 10.51 11.25
N ASP A 37 -0.76 10.60 10.07
CA ASP A 37 -1.41 10.21 8.81
C ASP A 37 -1.40 8.69 8.64
N LEU A 38 -0.29 8.04 8.99
CA LEU A 38 -0.17 6.59 8.92
C LEU A 38 -1.11 5.91 9.91
N ASP A 39 -1.23 6.41 11.14
CA ASP A 39 -2.18 5.96 12.15
C ASP A 39 -3.60 5.99 11.60
N LEU A 40 -4.00 7.14 11.05
CA LEU A 40 -5.31 7.32 10.44
C LEU A 40 -5.53 6.36 9.27
N ILE A 41 -4.52 6.20 8.40
CA ILE A 41 -4.59 5.33 7.23
C ILE A 41 -4.78 3.88 7.66
N LEU A 42 -3.98 3.40 8.61
CA LEU A 42 -4.03 2.02 9.08
C LEU A 42 -5.31 1.74 9.89
N HIS A 43 -5.73 2.69 10.72
CA HIS A 43 -6.96 2.58 11.48
C HIS A 43 -8.15 2.50 10.51
N TYR A 44 -8.22 3.38 9.50
CA TYR A 44 -9.25 3.25 8.48
C TYR A 44 -9.15 1.91 7.75
N HIS A 45 -7.96 1.52 7.28
CA HIS A 45 -7.72 0.27 6.55
C HIS A 45 -8.18 -1.01 7.26
N PHE A 46 -8.12 -1.04 8.60
CA PHE A 46 -8.55 -2.19 9.40
C PHE A 46 -9.88 -2.00 10.13
N VAL A 47 -10.31 -0.79 10.47
CA VAL A 47 -11.49 -0.58 11.31
C VAL A 47 -12.68 0.00 10.54
N ARG A 48 -12.44 0.65 9.40
CA ARG A 48 -13.51 1.37 8.66
C ARG A 48 -13.57 1.08 7.17
N ASP A 49 -12.52 0.50 6.59
CA ASP A 49 -12.41 0.32 5.15
C ASP A 49 -13.34 -0.78 4.68
N GLU A 50 -14.26 -0.38 3.81
CA GLU A 50 -15.20 -1.24 3.13
C GLU A 50 -14.69 -1.70 1.75
N GLU A 51 -13.51 -1.31 1.30
CA GLU A 51 -12.99 -1.72 0.00
C GLU A 51 -12.82 -3.24 -0.06
N LEU A 52 -13.27 -3.85 -1.17
CA LEU A 52 -13.14 -5.29 -1.37
C LEU A 52 -11.75 -5.64 -1.91
N TYR A 53 -11.10 -6.62 -1.30
CA TYR A 53 -9.91 -7.25 -1.85
C TYR A 53 -10.26 -8.63 -2.40
N THR A 54 -9.77 -8.95 -3.60
CA THR A 54 -9.96 -10.29 -4.19
C THR A 54 -9.47 -11.41 -3.25
N HIS A 55 -8.45 -11.10 -2.45
CA HIS A 55 -7.92 -11.94 -1.40
C HIS A 55 -7.48 -11.05 -0.24
N GLU A 56 -7.91 -11.34 0.97
CA GLU A 56 -7.69 -10.46 2.13
C GLU A 56 -6.22 -10.41 2.57
N ARG A 57 -5.39 -11.38 2.18
CA ARG A 57 -3.93 -11.26 2.24
C ARG A 57 -3.40 -9.95 1.64
N LEU A 58 -4.02 -9.42 0.58
CA LEU A 58 -3.60 -8.14 -0.02
C LEU A 58 -3.81 -6.97 0.94
N ARG A 59 -4.85 -7.01 1.79
CA ARG A 59 -5.10 -6.04 2.87
C ARG A 59 -4.00 -6.13 3.93
N VAL A 60 -3.75 -7.34 4.45
CA VAL A 60 -2.74 -7.58 5.50
C VAL A 60 -1.33 -7.17 5.03
N GLN A 61 -0.97 -7.55 3.80
CA GLN A 61 0.33 -7.19 3.21
C GLN A 61 0.47 -5.68 2.96
N LEU A 62 -0.62 -4.99 2.56
CA LEU A 62 -0.56 -3.54 2.36
C LEU A 62 -0.22 -2.81 3.65
N ALA A 63 -0.85 -3.18 4.77
CA ALA A 63 -0.57 -2.59 6.07
C ALA A 63 0.93 -2.72 6.43
N LEU A 64 1.47 -3.94 6.33
CA LEU A 64 2.89 -4.17 6.58
C LEU A 64 3.79 -3.33 5.66
N ILE A 65 3.49 -3.28 4.35
CA ILE A 65 4.26 -2.46 3.41
C ILE A 65 4.25 -0.97 3.82
N LEU A 66 3.12 -0.44 4.29
CA LEU A 66 3.01 0.96 4.73
C LEU A 66 3.84 1.22 5.99
N ILE A 67 3.77 0.31 6.97
CA ILE A 67 4.56 0.37 8.22
C ILE A 67 6.05 0.41 7.89
N ILE A 68 6.54 -0.49 7.02
CA ILE A 68 7.97 -0.57 6.70
C ILE A 68 8.43 0.57 5.81
N ALA A 69 7.60 0.99 4.86
CA ALA A 69 7.90 2.17 4.05
C ALA A 69 8.01 3.43 4.93
N GLY A 70 7.12 3.59 5.90
CA GLY A 70 7.14 4.66 6.90
C GLY A 70 8.38 4.59 7.78
N ALA A 71 8.66 3.45 8.40
CA ALA A 71 9.74 3.32 9.37
C ALA A 71 11.15 3.42 8.74
N THR A 72 11.33 2.86 7.53
CA THR A 72 12.67 2.78 6.90
C THR A 72 13.00 3.96 6.00
N ALA A 73 11.99 4.72 5.55
CA ALA A 73 12.11 5.74 4.52
C ALA A 73 12.85 5.24 3.25
N THR A 74 12.72 3.95 2.92
CA THR A 74 13.37 3.32 1.78
C THR A 74 12.60 3.57 0.47
N ARG A 75 13.23 3.28 -0.66
CA ARG A 75 12.55 3.39 -1.96
C ARG A 75 11.53 2.24 -2.07
N PRO A 76 10.35 2.49 -2.66
CA PRO A 76 9.36 1.43 -2.86
C PRO A 76 9.92 0.21 -3.59
N ASP A 77 10.77 0.42 -4.61
CA ASP A 77 11.38 -0.67 -5.40
C ASP A 77 12.44 -1.49 -4.64
N ALA A 78 12.85 -1.07 -3.45
CA ALA A 78 13.72 -1.87 -2.58
C ALA A 78 12.91 -2.81 -1.67
N LEU A 79 11.62 -2.49 -1.43
CA LEU A 79 10.72 -3.21 -0.54
C LEU A 79 9.72 -4.07 -1.32
N ILE A 80 9.02 -3.48 -2.29
CA ILE A 80 7.92 -4.12 -3.01
C ILE A 80 8.47 -4.91 -4.19
N GLY A 81 8.14 -6.20 -4.24
CA GLY A 81 8.49 -7.10 -5.34
C GLY A 81 9.85 -7.80 -5.22
N LYS A 82 10.64 -7.50 -4.18
CA LYS A 82 12.02 -8.04 -4.03
C LYS A 82 12.33 -8.66 -2.66
N VAL A 83 11.48 -8.47 -1.66
CA VAL A 83 11.71 -9.02 -0.32
C VAL A 83 11.23 -10.48 -0.28
N LEU A 84 12.15 -11.37 0.09
CA LEU A 84 11.94 -12.80 0.27
C LEU A 84 12.00 -13.15 1.75
N TYR A 85 11.56 -14.34 2.14
CA TYR A 85 11.66 -14.78 3.54
C TYR A 85 13.10 -14.79 4.05
N LYS A 86 14.09 -15.21 3.25
CA LYS A 86 15.51 -15.15 3.66
C LYS A 86 16.05 -13.75 3.97
N HIS A 87 15.34 -12.71 3.52
CA HIS A 87 15.70 -11.32 3.81
C HIS A 87 15.14 -10.84 5.15
N ILE A 88 14.32 -11.64 5.83
CA ILE A 88 13.81 -11.37 7.17
C ILE A 88 14.24 -12.44 8.14
N GLU A 89 14.40 -12.07 9.41
CA GLU A 89 14.76 -13.00 10.46
C GLU A 89 14.14 -12.57 11.78
N PHE A 90 13.51 -13.50 12.47
CA PHE A 90 13.07 -13.29 13.85
C PHE A 90 14.14 -13.76 14.82
N GLN A 91 14.39 -12.95 15.85
CA GLN A 91 15.35 -13.23 16.91
C GLN A 91 14.66 -13.09 18.26
N LEU A 92 14.60 -14.18 19.03
CA LEU A 92 14.06 -14.21 20.37
C LEU A 92 15.19 -13.98 21.37
N PHE A 93 15.02 -12.97 22.23
CA PHE A 93 15.97 -12.58 23.25
C PHE A 93 15.49 -13.05 24.63
N PRO A 94 16.42 -13.40 25.54
CA PRO A 94 16.06 -13.74 26.90
C PRO A 94 15.36 -12.55 27.59
N PRO A 95 14.53 -12.81 28.62
CA PRO A 95 13.96 -11.76 29.45
C PRO A 95 15.03 -10.83 30.00
N ALA A 96 14.73 -9.52 30.06
CA ALA A 96 15.66 -8.53 30.61
C ALA A 96 15.76 -8.60 32.14
N ALA A 97 14.73 -9.13 32.80
CA ALA A 97 14.66 -9.34 34.24
C ALA A 97 13.89 -10.64 34.53
N GLU A 98 14.14 -11.21 35.71
CA GLU A 98 13.42 -12.38 36.20
C GLU A 98 11.92 -12.10 36.29
N GLY A 99 11.09 -13.04 35.84
CA GLY A 99 9.63 -12.89 35.74
C GLY A 99 9.12 -12.10 34.52
N GLN A 100 10.00 -11.57 33.65
CA GLN A 100 9.57 -11.00 32.37
C GLN A 100 9.50 -12.06 31.27
N ARG A 101 8.70 -11.78 30.24
CA ARG A 101 8.65 -12.60 29.01
C ARG A 101 9.87 -12.35 28.11
N PRO A 102 10.27 -13.34 27.28
CA PRO A 102 11.26 -13.10 26.25
C PRO A 102 10.75 -12.07 25.23
N ARG A 103 11.69 -11.38 24.56
CA ARG A 103 11.35 -10.32 23.59
C ARG A 103 11.67 -10.77 22.18
N LEU A 104 10.79 -10.44 21.23
CA LEU A 104 11.00 -10.78 19.83
C LEU A 104 11.49 -9.56 19.04
N GLY A 105 12.64 -9.70 18.38
CA GLY A 105 13.15 -8.76 17.40
C GLY A 105 12.94 -9.26 15.98
N LEU A 106 12.72 -8.33 15.05
CA LEU A 106 12.61 -8.59 13.62
C LEU A 106 13.72 -7.85 12.88
N MET A 107 14.54 -8.60 12.16
CA MET A 107 15.59 -8.07 11.30
C MET A 107 15.12 -8.05 9.85
N TRP A 108 15.34 -6.93 9.17
CA TRP A 108 14.99 -6.72 7.76
C TRP A 108 16.22 -6.34 6.93
N ASN A 109 16.59 -7.21 6.00
CA ASN A 109 17.73 -7.04 5.13
C ASN A 109 17.27 -6.59 3.74
N LEU A 110 17.43 -5.31 3.42
CA LEU A 110 17.14 -4.78 2.09
C LEU A 110 18.40 -4.76 1.23
N GLU A 111 18.49 -5.71 0.30
CA GLU A 111 19.65 -5.87 -0.57
C GLU A 111 19.63 -4.96 -1.82
N HIS A 112 18.44 -4.50 -2.23
CA HIS A 112 18.24 -3.75 -3.47
C HIS A 112 18.08 -2.24 -3.25
N VAL A 113 18.87 -1.66 -2.35
CA VAL A 113 18.92 -0.21 -2.12
C VAL A 113 19.85 0.46 -3.13
N LYS A 114 19.59 1.72 -3.49
CA LYS A 114 20.38 2.48 -4.48
C LYS A 114 21.87 2.41 -4.15
N ARG A 115 22.68 2.11 -5.16
CA ARG A 115 24.14 2.10 -5.10
C ARG A 115 24.66 3.50 -4.74
N SER A 116 25.39 3.60 -3.63
CA SER A 116 26.31 4.69 -3.32
C SER A 116 27.67 4.29 -3.89
N ALA A 117 28.26 5.09 -4.78
CA ALA A 117 29.60 4.88 -5.32
C ALA A 117 29.87 3.52 -6.03
N GLY A 118 28.84 2.88 -6.57
CA GLY A 118 28.98 1.66 -7.39
C GLY A 118 28.91 0.33 -6.63
N ALA A 119 29.04 0.32 -5.30
CA ALA A 119 28.90 -0.88 -4.48
C ALA A 119 27.46 -1.08 -3.98
N PRO A 120 26.94 -2.33 -3.94
CA PRO A 120 25.67 -2.64 -3.30
C PRO A 120 25.85 -2.57 -1.77
N GLU A 121 25.36 -1.50 -1.14
CA GLU A 121 25.30 -1.42 0.32
C GLU A 121 23.98 -2.04 0.80
N LYS A 122 24.07 -3.23 1.42
CA LYS A 122 22.92 -3.86 2.08
C LYS A 122 22.49 -2.99 3.26
N LYS A 123 21.19 -2.72 3.39
CA LYS A 123 20.65 -2.02 4.56
C LYS A 123 19.91 -2.98 5.45
N VAL A 124 20.39 -3.09 6.69
CA VAL A 124 19.79 -3.91 7.73
C VAL A 124 19.03 -3.00 8.67
N PHE A 125 17.77 -3.32 8.93
CA PHE A 125 16.91 -2.62 9.87
C PHE A 125 16.48 -3.60 10.96
N GLY A 126 16.63 -3.21 12.23
CA GLY A 126 16.08 -3.95 13.36
C GLY A 126 14.79 -3.31 13.83
N PHE A 127 13.80 -4.13 14.15
CA PHE A 127 12.52 -3.73 14.70
C PHE A 127 12.26 -4.51 15.99
N HIS A 128 11.61 -3.85 16.94
CA HIS A 128 11.10 -4.47 18.15
C HIS A 128 9.57 -4.45 18.12
N GLU A 129 8.98 -5.22 19.02
CA GLU A 129 7.55 -5.15 19.30
C GLU A 129 7.16 -3.73 19.77
N GLU A 130 6.08 -3.21 19.24
CA GLU A 130 5.56 -1.87 19.56
C GLU A 130 4.27 -1.99 20.39
N ASP A 131 4.08 -1.10 21.37
CA ASP A 131 2.86 -1.08 22.17
C ASP A 131 1.66 -0.61 21.32
N THR A 132 1.89 0.24 20.32
CA THR A 132 0.87 0.57 19.32
C THR A 132 0.75 -0.56 18.28
N LEU A 133 -0.07 -1.56 18.57
CA LEU A 133 -0.21 -2.79 17.77
C LEU A 133 -0.55 -2.54 16.29
N LEU A 134 -1.21 -1.42 15.98
CA LEU A 134 -1.51 -1.02 14.60
C LEU A 134 -0.25 -0.77 13.76
N HIS A 135 0.84 -0.34 14.40
CA HIS A 135 2.13 -0.04 13.77
C HIS A 135 3.17 -1.14 13.98
N ASP A 136 2.83 -2.19 14.75
CA ASP A 136 3.79 -3.21 15.17
C ASP A 136 4.25 -4.05 13.95
N PRO A 137 5.49 -3.86 13.48
CA PRO A 137 6.00 -4.58 12.33
C PRO A 137 6.23 -6.08 12.62
N VAL A 138 6.49 -6.44 13.88
CA VAL A 138 6.71 -7.82 14.32
C VAL A 138 5.40 -8.58 14.22
N LEU A 139 4.32 -8.03 14.79
CA LEU A 139 2.96 -8.58 14.74
C LEU A 139 2.52 -8.86 13.30
N HIS A 140 2.62 -7.87 12.41
CA HIS A 140 2.16 -7.99 11.04
C HIS A 140 3.01 -8.98 10.22
N THR A 141 4.32 -9.06 10.49
CA THR A 141 5.21 -10.02 9.83
C THR A 141 4.94 -11.45 10.31
N LEU A 142 4.71 -11.65 11.60
CA LEU A 142 4.32 -12.94 12.18
C LEU A 142 3.01 -13.44 11.55
N ALA A 143 2.01 -12.58 11.44
CA ALA A 143 0.72 -12.95 10.83
C ALA A 143 0.89 -13.51 9.40
N LEU A 144 1.76 -12.91 8.57
CA LEU A 144 2.04 -13.42 7.23
C LEU A 144 2.82 -14.74 7.25
N ALA A 145 3.80 -14.87 8.16
CA ALA A 145 4.59 -16.09 8.31
C ALA A 145 3.74 -17.28 8.78
N PHE A 146 2.81 -17.06 9.71
CA PHE A 146 1.82 -18.06 10.15
C PHE A 146 0.81 -18.37 9.06
N ALA A 147 0.36 -17.38 8.29
CA ALA A 147 -0.54 -17.63 7.16
C ALA A 147 0.09 -18.50 6.08
N ASP A 148 1.43 -18.48 5.98
CA ASP A 148 2.22 -19.26 5.04
C ASP A 148 2.73 -20.59 5.60
N ASP A 149 2.63 -20.80 6.92
CA ASP A 149 3.32 -21.90 7.60
C ASP A 149 4.82 -21.94 7.20
N ALA A 150 5.48 -20.78 7.27
CA ALA A 150 6.83 -20.59 6.72
C ALA A 150 7.97 -21.03 7.67
N PHE A 151 7.70 -21.08 8.97
CA PHE A 151 8.70 -21.45 9.98
C PHE A 151 9.17 -22.89 9.82
N LEU A 152 10.46 -23.13 10.04
CA LEU A 152 11.06 -24.46 10.01
C LEU A 152 10.43 -25.36 11.09
N ASN A 153 10.29 -24.81 12.30
CA ASN A 153 9.59 -25.44 13.39
C ASN A 153 8.09 -25.23 13.20
N GLY A 154 7.32 -26.32 13.23
CA GLY A 154 5.86 -26.28 13.06
C GLY A 154 5.16 -25.75 14.30
N PHE A 155 5.17 -24.44 14.48
CA PHE A 155 4.44 -23.78 15.57
C PHE A 155 2.93 -23.89 15.37
N SER A 156 2.22 -24.32 16.41
CA SER A 156 0.75 -24.39 16.41
C SER A 156 0.10 -23.01 16.60
N GLY A 157 0.82 -22.07 17.22
CA GLY A 157 0.37 -20.71 17.48
C GLY A 157 1.53 -19.80 17.88
N PRO A 158 1.31 -18.47 17.92
CA PRO A 158 2.33 -17.51 18.33
C PRO A 158 2.77 -17.66 19.79
N GLU A 159 1.93 -18.19 20.68
CA GLU A 159 2.22 -18.44 22.10
C GLU A 159 3.50 -19.26 22.26
N GLN A 160 3.63 -20.33 21.46
CA GLN A 160 4.77 -21.25 21.52
C GLN A 160 6.11 -20.58 21.23
N ILE A 161 6.13 -19.42 20.57
CA ILE A 161 7.36 -18.65 20.36
C ILE A 161 7.82 -18.01 21.67
N TYR A 162 6.88 -17.51 22.47
CA TYR A 162 7.17 -16.82 23.74
C TYR A 162 7.38 -17.79 24.90
N ASP A 163 6.96 -19.06 24.76
CA ASP A 163 7.25 -20.14 25.70
C ASP A 163 8.69 -20.67 25.59
N LEU A 164 9.43 -20.29 24.54
CA LEU A 164 10.81 -20.74 24.34
C LEU A 164 11.76 -20.10 25.35
N ALA A 165 12.61 -20.91 25.97
CA ALA A 165 13.73 -20.44 26.78
C ALA A 165 15.00 -20.31 25.92
N VAL A 166 15.64 -19.14 25.96
CA VAL A 166 16.97 -18.95 25.35
C VAL A 166 18.02 -19.63 26.24
N PRO A 167 18.82 -20.58 25.71
CA PRO A 167 19.86 -21.26 26.51
C PRO A 167 20.92 -20.28 27.04
N LEU A 168 21.45 -20.53 28.24
CA LEU A 168 22.45 -19.65 28.89
C LEU A 168 23.71 -19.41 28.04
N GLN A 169 24.09 -20.38 27.21
CA GLN A 169 25.23 -20.30 26.31
C GLN A 169 24.96 -19.52 25.01
N SER A 170 23.75 -18.97 24.84
CA SER A 170 23.32 -18.25 23.64
C SER A 170 22.73 -16.90 24.03
N ASP A 171 23.02 -15.88 23.23
CA ASP A 171 22.47 -14.54 23.42
C ASP A 171 21.04 -14.40 22.89
N ARG A 172 20.67 -15.23 21.88
CA ARG A 172 19.36 -15.22 21.23
C ARG A 172 19.07 -16.51 20.47
N LEU A 173 17.78 -16.83 20.31
CA LEU A 173 17.33 -17.87 19.37
C LEU A 173 16.89 -17.25 18.04
N ARG A 174 17.32 -17.85 16.93
CA ARG A 174 16.89 -17.43 15.57
C ARG A 174 15.78 -18.35 15.10
N LEU A 175 14.63 -17.80 14.73
CA LEU A 175 13.54 -18.59 14.14
C LEU A 175 13.83 -18.77 12.65
N LEU A 176 14.12 -20.01 12.25
CA LEU A 176 14.52 -20.34 10.89
C LEU A 176 13.31 -20.58 9.97
N TRP A 177 13.51 -20.36 8.67
CA TRP A 177 12.53 -20.66 7.63
C TRP A 177 12.69 -22.07 7.07
N LYS A 178 11.58 -22.68 6.62
CA LYS A 178 11.63 -23.87 5.76
C LYS A 178 12.44 -23.54 4.49
N LYS A 179 13.26 -24.50 4.03
CA LYS A 179 14.12 -24.31 2.83
C LYS A 179 13.33 -23.84 1.61
N ASP A 180 12.16 -24.43 1.39
CA ASP A 180 11.29 -24.13 0.25
C ASP A 180 10.63 -22.74 0.34
N TRP A 181 10.56 -22.17 1.55
CA TRP A 181 9.98 -20.84 1.80
C TRP A 181 11.01 -19.72 1.76
N ALA A 182 12.28 -19.99 2.08
CA ALA A 182 13.34 -18.99 2.16
C ALA A 182 13.47 -18.13 0.88
N GLU A 183 13.31 -18.75 -0.30
CA GLU A 183 13.40 -18.09 -1.60
C GLU A 183 12.06 -17.51 -2.11
N ARG A 184 10.97 -17.63 -1.34
CA ARG A 184 9.65 -17.12 -1.72
C ARG A 184 9.45 -15.68 -1.27
N PRO A 185 8.71 -14.87 -2.05
CA PRO A 185 8.39 -13.51 -1.68
C PRO A 185 7.43 -13.48 -0.48
N ILE A 186 7.70 -12.61 0.49
CA ILE A 186 6.77 -12.38 1.61
C ILE A 186 5.49 -11.70 1.11
N PHE A 187 5.65 -10.70 0.24
CA PHE A 187 4.57 -9.99 -0.41
C PHE A 187 4.25 -10.67 -1.74
N ARG A 188 3.11 -11.36 -1.80
CA ARG A 188 2.69 -12.21 -2.91
C ARG A 188 1.56 -11.56 -3.71
N THR A 189 1.54 -11.79 -5.02
CA THR A 189 0.42 -11.37 -5.89
C THR A 189 -0.65 -12.45 -5.94
N THR A 190 -1.87 -12.07 -6.33
CA THR A 190 -2.89 -13.02 -6.75
C THR A 190 -2.71 -13.47 -8.21
N GLU A 191 -3.07 -14.72 -8.48
CA GLU A 191 -3.30 -15.30 -9.79
C GLU A 191 -4.75 -15.80 -9.89
N GLY A 192 -5.52 -15.17 -10.77
CA GLY A 192 -6.96 -15.30 -10.74
C GLY A 192 -7.49 -14.91 -9.37
N LEU A 193 -8.04 -15.88 -8.66
CA LEU A 193 -8.58 -15.70 -7.31
C LEU A 193 -7.62 -16.17 -6.21
N HIS A 194 -6.56 -16.93 -6.51
CA HIS A 194 -5.68 -17.55 -5.51
C HIS A 194 -4.43 -16.70 -5.26
N MET A 195 -3.79 -16.83 -4.09
CA MET A 195 -2.46 -16.27 -3.87
C MET A 195 -1.43 -17.11 -4.63
N ALA A 196 -0.63 -16.46 -5.47
CA ALA A 196 0.49 -17.11 -6.12
C ALA A 196 1.56 -17.44 -5.09
N ILE A 197 2.13 -18.64 -5.18
CA ILE A 197 3.09 -19.12 -4.18
C ILE A 197 4.46 -18.43 -4.35
N ASP A 198 4.88 -18.27 -5.58
CA ASP A 198 6.22 -17.87 -6.00
C ASP A 198 6.27 -16.46 -6.62
N LYS A 199 5.11 -15.84 -6.90
CA LYS A 199 5.07 -14.53 -7.57
C LYS A 199 4.95 -13.38 -6.59
N ALA A 200 5.91 -12.48 -6.69
CA ALA A 200 5.95 -11.29 -5.86
C ALA A 200 4.86 -10.28 -6.24
N LEU A 201 4.38 -9.53 -5.24
CA LEU A 201 3.47 -8.41 -5.42
C LEU A 201 4.20 -7.27 -6.15
N THR A 202 3.55 -6.70 -7.17
CA THR A 202 4.16 -5.62 -7.97
C THR A 202 3.89 -4.24 -7.37
N TYR A 203 4.81 -3.30 -7.61
CA TYR A 203 4.63 -1.90 -7.22
C TYR A 203 3.34 -1.30 -7.80
N CYS A 204 3.03 -1.60 -9.07
CA CYS A 204 1.84 -1.08 -9.74
C CYS A 204 0.54 -1.51 -9.03
N LYS A 205 0.40 -2.79 -8.66
CA LYS A 205 -0.75 -3.28 -7.90
C LYS A 205 -0.84 -2.61 -6.54
N THR A 206 0.25 -2.60 -5.79
CA THR A 206 0.32 -2.01 -4.44
C THR A 206 -0.01 -0.51 -4.46
N ARG A 207 0.54 0.24 -5.42
CA ARG A 207 0.22 1.66 -5.64
C ARG A 207 -1.27 1.86 -5.93
N GLY A 208 -1.89 0.96 -6.70
CA GLY A 208 -3.32 0.99 -6.96
C GLY A 208 -4.16 0.81 -5.68
N HIS A 209 -3.72 -0.03 -4.74
CA HIS A 209 -4.35 -0.15 -3.42
C HIS A 209 -4.19 1.12 -2.59
N LEU A 210 -2.98 1.69 -2.51
CA LEU A 210 -2.72 2.93 -1.77
C LEU A 210 -3.55 4.11 -2.30
N ILE A 211 -3.69 4.26 -3.62
CA ILE A 211 -4.51 5.32 -4.22
C ILE A 211 -5.99 5.16 -3.85
N ARG A 212 -6.49 3.92 -3.86
CA ARG A 212 -7.89 3.65 -3.47
C ARG A 212 -8.12 3.97 -2.00
N LEU A 213 -7.23 3.52 -1.12
CA LEU A 213 -7.27 3.83 0.31
C LEU A 213 -7.23 5.34 0.56
N GLY A 214 -6.35 6.06 -0.13
CA GLY A 214 -6.27 7.52 -0.04
C GLY A 214 -7.54 8.23 -0.50
N ARG A 215 -8.19 7.74 -1.56
CA ARG A 215 -9.48 8.27 -2.03
C ARG A 215 -10.61 7.98 -1.04
N ALA A 216 -10.64 6.79 -0.46
CA ALA A 216 -11.63 6.40 0.54
C ALA A 216 -11.54 7.26 1.81
N LEU A 217 -10.32 7.64 2.20
CA LEU A 217 -10.04 8.60 3.28
C LEU A 217 -10.30 10.07 2.92
N GLY A 218 -10.62 10.34 1.65
CA GLY A 218 -10.94 11.67 1.14
C GLY A 218 -9.74 12.61 1.03
N TYR A 219 -8.54 12.08 0.75
CA TYR A 219 -7.38 12.93 0.45
C TYR A 219 -7.55 13.66 -0.89
N ALA A 220 -7.26 14.96 -0.90
CA ALA A 220 -7.32 15.79 -2.11
C ALA A 220 -6.33 15.32 -3.18
N LYS A 221 -5.14 14.89 -2.74
CA LYS A 221 -4.08 14.35 -3.58
C LYS A 221 -4.14 12.82 -3.62
N LYS A 222 -3.84 12.23 -4.77
CA LYS A 222 -3.48 10.80 -4.86
C LYS A 222 -2.24 10.50 -4.01
N LEU A 223 -2.39 9.60 -3.05
CA LEU A 223 -1.30 9.15 -2.21
C LEU A 223 -0.22 8.40 -3.00
N GLU A 224 1.03 8.65 -2.63
CA GLU A 224 2.21 7.99 -3.18
C GLU A 224 3.07 7.44 -2.04
N PHE A 225 3.72 6.29 -2.23
CA PHE A 225 4.70 5.79 -1.25
C PHE A 225 5.85 6.78 -0.99
N TYR A 226 6.11 7.69 -1.94
CA TYR A 226 7.06 8.77 -1.76
C TYR A 226 6.60 9.81 -0.73
N ASP A 227 5.31 9.92 -0.44
CA ASP A 227 4.79 10.82 0.60
C ASP A 227 5.19 10.30 1.99
N LEU A 228 5.02 8.99 2.24
CA LEU A 228 5.54 8.33 3.46
C LEU A 228 7.05 8.54 3.59
N ARG A 229 7.79 8.23 2.52
CA ARG A 229 9.26 8.36 2.50
C ARG A 229 9.74 9.76 2.85
N ARG A 230 9.01 10.80 2.39
CA ARG A 230 9.35 12.22 2.62
C ARG A 230 8.99 12.64 4.03
N GLY A 231 7.85 12.22 4.56
CA GLY A 231 7.44 12.52 5.94
C GLY A 231 8.49 12.00 6.93
N SER A 232 8.86 10.72 6.80
CA SER A 232 9.91 10.11 7.64
C SER A 232 11.27 10.80 7.49
N GLY A 233 11.65 11.17 6.26
CA GLY A 233 12.91 11.87 6.01
C GLY A 233 12.98 13.27 6.64
N LYS A 234 11.86 14.00 6.70
CA LYS A 234 11.80 15.34 7.32
C LYS A 234 11.92 15.27 8.84
N LYS A 235 11.27 14.30 9.50
CA LYS A 235 11.36 14.11 10.96
C LYS A 235 12.79 13.79 11.40
N LEU A 236 13.49 12.94 10.66
CA LEU A 236 14.90 12.61 10.91
C LEU A 236 15.83 13.84 10.80
N ASN A 237 15.57 14.74 9.85
CA ASN A 237 16.36 15.96 9.71
C ASN A 237 16.06 16.99 10.81
N GLY A 238 14.82 17.08 11.29
CA GLY A 238 14.43 18.00 12.38
C GLY A 238 14.99 17.61 13.75
N MET A 239 15.28 16.32 13.96
CA MET A 239 15.97 15.82 15.17
C MET A 239 17.49 16.08 15.14
N THR A 240 18.05 16.58 14.03
CA THR A 240 19.47 16.89 13.90
C THR A 240 19.65 18.41 14.04
N THR A 241 20.38 18.88 15.05
CA THR A 241 20.65 20.31 15.32
C THR A 241 21.29 21.04 14.12
N PRO A 242 21.10 22.36 13.96
CA PRO A 242 21.44 23.11 12.75
C PRO A 242 22.93 23.47 12.58
N GLN A 243 23.86 22.77 13.22
CA GLN A 243 25.30 22.96 13.03
C GLN A 243 25.89 21.87 12.14
N SER A 244 25.37 21.73 10.92
CA SER A 244 26.01 20.98 9.82
C SER A 244 25.31 21.36 8.52
N SER A 245 25.40 22.64 8.16
CA SER A 245 25.05 23.12 6.82
C SER A 245 26.02 22.51 5.80
N GLY A 246 25.57 21.49 5.05
CA GLY A 246 26.30 21.01 3.89
C GLY A 246 25.99 19.57 3.47
N ASN A 247 25.21 19.43 2.39
CA ASN A 247 24.98 18.24 1.56
C ASN A 247 24.07 17.09 2.10
N PRO A 248 23.06 16.64 1.30
CA PRO A 248 22.08 15.64 1.71
C PRO A 248 22.57 14.18 1.50
N THR A 249 23.85 13.91 1.74
CA THR A 249 24.47 12.62 1.40
C THR A 249 25.13 11.88 2.56
N ASP A 250 25.05 12.35 3.80
CA ASP A 250 25.78 11.67 4.86
C ASP A 250 25.03 10.45 5.42
N SER A 251 25.43 9.27 4.92
CA SER A 251 24.95 7.95 5.32
C SER A 251 25.44 7.53 6.70
N MET A 252 26.44 8.22 7.27
CA MET A 252 27.04 7.87 8.55
C MET A 252 26.16 8.29 9.75
N GLN A 253 25.57 9.49 9.73
CA GLN A 253 24.69 9.96 10.81
C GLN A 253 23.34 9.21 10.85
N ARG A 254 22.79 8.82 9.69
CA ARG A 254 21.62 7.93 9.61
C ARG A 254 21.83 6.59 10.32
N ARG A 255 23.08 6.10 10.35
CA ARG A 255 23.43 4.80 10.93
C ARG A 255 23.55 4.87 12.46
N SER A 256 23.87 6.05 13.02
CA SER A 256 24.01 6.25 14.47
C SER A 256 22.66 6.31 15.19
N LEU A 257 21.68 7.03 14.62
CA LEU A 257 20.31 7.12 15.17
C LEU A 257 19.52 5.79 15.04
N GLN A 258 19.81 4.99 14.02
CA GLN A 258 19.23 3.64 13.86
C GLN A 258 19.83 2.59 14.80
N ARG A 259 21.03 2.84 15.36
CA ARG A 259 21.71 1.93 16.29
C ARG A 259 21.40 2.26 17.76
N SER A 260 20.84 3.44 18.05
CA SER A 260 20.56 3.93 19.41
C SER A 260 19.15 3.64 19.93
N GLY A 261 18.33 2.85 19.22
CA GLY A 261 17.02 2.42 19.72
C GLY A 261 15.99 3.56 19.87
N ILE A 262 16.25 4.72 19.26
CA ILE A 262 15.30 5.83 19.25
C ILE A 262 14.22 5.52 18.21
N SER A 263 13.06 5.11 18.71
CA SER A 263 11.84 4.96 17.96
C SER A 263 11.54 6.26 17.17
N PRO A 264 11.34 6.21 15.83
CA PRO A 264 10.85 7.35 15.05
C PRO A 264 9.46 7.85 15.49
N TRP A 265 8.79 7.09 16.36
CA TRP A 265 7.41 7.25 16.82
C TRP A 265 7.26 8.13 18.07
N GLY A 266 8.36 8.73 18.57
CA GLY A 266 8.33 9.66 19.71
C GLY A 266 7.27 10.77 19.55
N THR A 267 6.39 10.84 20.55
CA THR A 267 5.20 11.68 20.70
C THR A 267 5.59 13.11 21.06
N GLY A 268 5.61 14.00 20.07
CA GLY A 268 5.72 15.44 20.28
C GLY A 268 4.41 16.10 19.87
N TRP A 269 3.43 16.17 20.78
CA TRP A 269 2.27 17.03 20.63
C TRP A 269 2.75 18.49 20.74
N GLY A 270 2.51 19.32 19.70
CA GLY A 270 2.79 20.76 19.80
C GLY A 270 2.62 21.58 18.52
N THR A 271 2.96 21.05 17.35
CA THR A 271 2.80 21.80 16.09
C THR A 271 2.39 20.86 14.96
N ARG A 272 1.10 20.84 14.64
CA ARG A 272 0.61 20.17 13.43
C ARG A 272 1.32 20.79 12.22
N PRO A 273 2.04 20.02 11.39
CA PRO A 273 2.73 20.61 10.24
C PRO A 273 1.73 21.25 9.29
N LEU A 274 1.89 22.55 9.00
CA LEU A 274 1.08 23.28 8.00
C LEU A 274 1.18 22.66 6.58
N THR A 275 2.16 21.77 6.36
CA THR A 275 2.42 21.09 5.08
C THR A 275 1.79 19.69 4.97
N ARG A 276 0.86 19.35 5.89
CA ARG A 276 0.13 18.08 5.86
C ARG A 276 -0.84 18.02 4.67
N LEU A 277 -1.07 16.81 4.15
CA LEU A 277 -2.02 16.60 3.06
C LEU A 277 -3.45 16.91 3.51
N GLN A 278 -4.16 17.72 2.72
CA GLN A 278 -5.57 18.02 2.93
C GLN A 278 -6.43 16.78 2.69
N ARG A 279 -7.43 16.62 3.55
CA ARG A 279 -8.44 15.56 3.45
C ARG A 279 -9.81 16.03 3.94
N HIS A 280 -10.86 15.40 3.46
CA HIS A 280 -12.23 15.64 3.91
C HIS A 280 -13.05 14.36 3.79
N GLY A 281 -13.77 13.94 4.83
CA GLY A 281 -14.49 12.66 4.86
C GLY A 281 -15.52 12.52 3.73
N ASP A 282 -16.20 13.62 3.39
CA ASP A 282 -17.24 13.64 2.34
C ASP A 282 -16.70 13.82 0.92
N ALA A 283 -15.38 13.75 0.72
CA ALA A 283 -14.82 13.88 -0.62
C ALA A 283 -15.35 12.76 -1.55
N PRO A 284 -15.68 13.07 -2.82
CA PRO A 284 -16.33 12.12 -3.70
C PRO A 284 -15.42 10.93 -4.02
N THR A 285 -15.89 9.73 -3.70
CA THR A 285 -15.18 8.47 -4.00
C THR A 285 -15.57 7.88 -5.35
N ARG A 286 -16.71 8.29 -5.92
CA ARG A 286 -17.29 7.82 -7.18
C ARG A 286 -17.91 8.99 -7.95
N LEU A 287 -18.09 8.79 -9.25
CA LEU A 287 -18.81 9.75 -10.09
C LEU A 287 -20.33 9.65 -9.89
N THR A 288 -21.00 10.79 -9.97
CA THR A 288 -22.47 10.87 -10.07
C THR A 288 -22.94 10.30 -11.41
N ASP A 289 -24.23 10.00 -11.54
CA ASP A 289 -24.77 9.48 -12.80
C ASP A 289 -24.72 10.51 -13.93
N ASP A 290 -24.92 11.79 -13.63
CA ASP A 290 -24.74 12.90 -14.59
C ASP A 290 -23.30 12.97 -15.10
N GLN A 291 -22.31 12.87 -14.20
CA GLN A 291 -20.90 12.84 -14.58
C GLN A 291 -20.54 11.59 -15.40
N LYS A 292 -21.25 10.47 -15.21
CA LYS A 292 -21.08 9.28 -16.05
C LYS A 292 -21.71 9.48 -17.43
N LEU A 293 -22.83 10.21 -17.53
CA LEU A 293 -23.46 10.57 -18.80
C LEU A 293 -22.54 11.51 -19.61
N GLU A 294 -21.95 12.53 -18.98
CA GLU A 294 -20.96 13.41 -19.62
C GLU A 294 -19.82 12.62 -20.31
N ILE A 295 -19.37 11.51 -19.69
CA ILE A 295 -18.32 10.65 -20.25
C ILE A 295 -18.84 9.84 -21.45
N GLN A 296 -20.12 9.44 -21.44
CA GLN A 296 -20.72 8.69 -22.54
C GLN A 296 -20.87 9.55 -23.79
N ASP A 297 -21.12 10.85 -23.60
CA ASP A 297 -21.28 11.84 -24.67
C ASP A 297 -19.96 12.31 -25.28
N ASP A 298 -18.80 11.83 -24.79
CA ASP A 298 -17.50 12.17 -25.35
C ASP A 298 -17.42 11.77 -26.85
N PRO A 299 -17.14 12.73 -27.76
CA PRO A 299 -17.22 12.49 -29.20
C PRO A 299 -16.19 11.47 -29.69
N LYS A 300 -15.03 11.39 -29.02
CA LYS A 300 -13.97 10.43 -29.37
C LYS A 300 -14.36 9.02 -28.92
N LEU A 301 -14.98 8.87 -27.76
CA LEU A 301 -15.53 7.62 -27.27
C LEU A 301 -16.68 7.15 -28.18
N ALA A 302 -17.62 8.02 -28.52
CA ALA A 302 -18.70 7.73 -29.46
C ALA A 302 -18.17 7.21 -30.80
N ARG A 303 -17.12 7.86 -31.35
CA ARG A 303 -16.44 7.41 -32.58
C ARG A 303 -15.85 6.00 -32.45
N TYR A 304 -15.21 5.66 -31.33
CA TYR A 304 -14.69 4.31 -31.12
C TYR A 304 -15.80 3.27 -30.96
N LEU A 305 -16.89 3.61 -30.28
CA LEU A 305 -18.05 2.73 -30.14
C LEU A 305 -18.74 2.48 -31.48
N GLN A 306 -18.87 3.51 -32.33
CA GLN A 306 -19.42 3.37 -33.68
C GLN A 306 -18.54 2.45 -34.54
N LYS A 307 -17.21 2.64 -34.54
CA LYS A 307 -16.28 1.79 -35.29
C LYS A 307 -16.27 0.35 -34.77
N ARG A 308 -16.45 0.15 -33.46
CA ARG A 308 -16.65 -1.17 -32.85
C ARG A 308 -17.95 -1.80 -33.34
N GLY A 309 -19.04 -1.03 -33.41
CA GLY A 309 -20.35 -1.47 -33.93
C GLY A 309 -20.26 -1.94 -35.39
N ARG A 310 -19.69 -1.11 -36.28
CA ARG A 310 -19.48 -1.47 -37.70
C ARG A 310 -18.63 -2.73 -37.86
N ALA A 311 -17.55 -2.86 -37.09
CA ALA A 311 -16.73 -4.08 -37.13
C ALA A 311 -17.51 -5.32 -36.66
N MET A 312 -18.44 -5.15 -35.71
CA MET A 312 -19.33 -6.21 -35.24
C MET A 312 -20.34 -6.63 -36.32
N GLU A 313 -20.94 -5.66 -37.00
CA GLU A 313 -21.86 -5.91 -38.12
C GLU A 313 -21.15 -6.63 -39.27
N ASN A 314 -19.93 -6.18 -39.62
CA ASN A 314 -19.16 -6.80 -40.71
C ASN A 314 -18.88 -8.29 -40.48
N PHE A 315 -18.42 -8.69 -39.28
CA PHE A 315 -18.19 -10.13 -39.07
C PHE A 315 -19.50 -10.92 -38.98
N LYS A 316 -20.61 -10.30 -38.58
CA LYS A 316 -21.92 -10.95 -38.60
C LYS A 316 -22.39 -11.19 -40.04
N LEU A 317 -22.14 -10.24 -40.93
CA LEU A 317 -22.40 -10.39 -42.37
C LEU A 317 -21.52 -11.47 -43.02
N GLU A 318 -20.27 -11.62 -42.54
CA GLU A 318 -19.38 -12.73 -42.92
C GLU A 318 -19.86 -14.11 -42.38
N GLY A 319 -21.00 -14.17 -41.68
CA GLY A 319 -21.63 -15.41 -41.20
C GLY A 319 -21.26 -15.80 -39.76
N TYR A 320 -20.43 -15.02 -39.06
CA TYR A 320 -20.02 -15.35 -37.70
C TYR A 320 -21.03 -14.88 -36.66
N ARG A 321 -21.56 -15.82 -35.87
CA ARG A 321 -22.54 -15.52 -34.79
C ARG A 321 -21.94 -14.83 -33.56
N SER A 322 -20.62 -14.88 -33.38
CA SER A 322 -19.95 -14.29 -32.21
C SER A 322 -18.54 -13.81 -32.53
N TYR A 323 -18.03 -12.88 -31.70
CA TYR A 323 -16.63 -12.46 -31.76
C TYR A 323 -15.65 -13.63 -31.59
N ALA A 324 -15.98 -14.63 -30.76
CA ALA A 324 -15.10 -15.77 -30.54
C ALA A 324 -14.86 -16.55 -31.85
N ALA A 325 -15.91 -16.74 -32.66
CA ALA A 325 -15.82 -17.37 -33.96
C ALA A 325 -15.14 -16.47 -35.00
N ALA A 326 -15.36 -15.15 -34.91
CA ALA A 326 -14.77 -14.18 -35.83
C ALA A 326 -13.36 -13.70 -35.44
N LYS A 327 -12.79 -14.15 -34.32
CA LYS A 327 -11.62 -13.51 -33.67
C LYS A 327 -10.43 -13.35 -34.61
N ASP A 328 -10.19 -14.34 -35.46
CA ASP A 328 -9.02 -14.40 -36.34
C ASP A 328 -9.23 -13.70 -37.69
N THR A 329 -10.48 -13.32 -38.01
CA THR A 329 -10.85 -12.55 -39.21
C THR A 329 -10.38 -11.10 -39.14
N ALA A 330 -10.34 -10.43 -40.29
CA ALA A 330 -10.03 -9.00 -40.35
C ALA A 330 -11.06 -8.15 -39.57
N ALA A 331 -12.36 -8.50 -39.67
CA ALA A 331 -13.43 -7.80 -38.97
C ALA A 331 -13.37 -8.04 -37.44
N GLY A 332 -13.09 -9.26 -36.99
CA GLY A 332 -12.89 -9.58 -35.58
C GLY A 332 -11.68 -8.88 -34.96
N ARG A 333 -10.54 -8.81 -35.67
CA ARG A 333 -9.37 -8.03 -35.23
C ARG A 333 -9.71 -6.54 -35.11
N LYS A 334 -10.42 -5.96 -36.09
CA LYS A 334 -10.89 -4.56 -36.03
C LYS A 334 -11.81 -4.33 -34.83
N TYR A 335 -12.75 -5.22 -34.56
CA TYR A 335 -13.63 -5.17 -33.38
C TYR A 335 -12.80 -5.15 -32.09
N SER A 336 -11.83 -6.05 -31.95
CA SER A 336 -10.96 -6.15 -30.77
C SER A 336 -10.16 -4.87 -30.53
N ILE A 337 -9.61 -4.26 -31.59
CA ILE A 337 -8.88 -3.00 -31.51
C ILE A 337 -9.78 -1.87 -31.00
N TYR A 338 -10.95 -1.67 -31.60
CA TYR A 338 -11.85 -0.58 -31.21
C TYR A 338 -12.49 -0.80 -29.84
N ARG A 339 -12.76 -2.06 -29.46
CA ARG A 339 -13.16 -2.41 -28.11
C ARG A 339 -12.10 -1.98 -27.09
N LYS A 340 -10.84 -2.35 -27.28
CA LYS A 340 -9.74 -1.97 -26.37
C LYS A 340 -9.53 -0.44 -26.34
N LYS A 341 -9.61 0.23 -27.49
CA LYS A 341 -9.52 1.70 -27.56
C LYS A 341 -10.66 2.39 -26.79
N ALA A 342 -11.90 1.92 -26.95
CA ALA A 342 -13.05 2.45 -26.23
C ALA A 342 -12.95 2.20 -24.71
N GLU A 343 -12.59 0.98 -24.29
CA GLU A 343 -12.42 0.64 -22.87
C GLU A 343 -11.29 1.48 -22.21
N SER A 344 -10.16 1.62 -22.90
CA SER A 344 -9.03 2.44 -22.43
C SER A 344 -9.38 3.92 -22.32
N LEU A 345 -10.05 4.47 -23.34
CA LEU A 345 -10.49 5.87 -23.33
C LEU A 345 -11.52 6.11 -22.22
N ARG A 346 -12.54 5.26 -22.10
CA ARG A 346 -13.54 5.35 -21.03
C ARG A 346 -12.89 5.35 -19.66
N LYS A 347 -11.96 4.40 -19.39
CA LYS A 347 -11.22 4.35 -18.13
C LYS A 347 -10.44 5.64 -17.85
N THR A 348 -9.83 6.21 -18.89
CA THR A 348 -9.06 7.46 -18.78
C THR A 348 -9.97 8.66 -18.49
N LEU A 349 -11.09 8.78 -19.21
CA LEU A 349 -12.08 9.84 -18.99
C LEU A 349 -12.70 9.76 -17.60
N THR A 350 -13.10 8.56 -17.15
CA THR A 350 -13.59 8.32 -15.78
C THR A 350 -12.58 8.74 -14.73
N ALA A 351 -11.31 8.34 -14.88
CA ALA A 351 -10.27 8.71 -13.93
C ALA A 351 -10.06 10.23 -13.89
N ARG A 352 -10.00 10.89 -15.05
CA ARG A 352 -9.83 12.35 -15.17
C ARG A 352 -11.00 13.12 -14.59
N ARG A 353 -12.24 12.70 -14.86
CA ARG A 353 -13.45 13.35 -14.34
C ARG A 353 -13.53 13.21 -12.83
N LEU A 354 -13.20 12.03 -12.28
CA LEU A 354 -13.20 11.82 -10.83
C LEU A 354 -12.13 12.67 -10.15
N ASP A 355 -10.92 12.71 -10.71
CA ASP A 355 -9.87 13.58 -10.18
C ASP A 355 -10.26 15.06 -10.24
N ARG A 356 -11.06 15.47 -11.24
CA ARG A 356 -11.61 16.82 -11.33
C ARG A 356 -12.67 17.08 -10.26
N ALA A 357 -13.61 16.16 -10.09
CA ALA A 357 -14.67 16.28 -9.08
C ALA A 357 -14.09 16.36 -7.65
N ILE A 358 -13.04 15.58 -7.36
CA ILE A 358 -12.33 15.68 -6.07
C ILE A 358 -11.69 17.05 -5.90
N ARG A 359 -11.03 17.59 -6.93
CA ARG A 359 -10.45 18.94 -6.86
C ARG A 359 -11.52 20.02 -6.65
N GLU A 360 -12.57 20.03 -7.50
CA GLU A 360 -13.71 20.95 -7.39
C GLU A 360 -14.36 20.91 -5.99
N PHE A 361 -14.43 19.72 -5.39
CA PHE A 361 -14.90 19.55 -4.02
C PHE A 361 -13.97 20.25 -3.01
N HIS A 362 -12.67 19.96 -3.03
CA HIS A 362 -11.72 20.55 -2.08
C HIS A 362 -11.55 22.06 -2.25
N ASP A 363 -11.67 22.56 -3.48
CA ASP A 363 -11.59 24.00 -3.77
C ASP A 363 -12.79 24.77 -3.19
N THR A 364 -13.95 24.13 -3.04
CA THR A 364 -15.20 24.82 -2.65
C THR A 364 -15.72 24.47 -1.26
N ILE A 365 -15.38 23.30 -0.70
CA ILE A 365 -15.99 22.81 0.55
C ILE A 365 -15.71 23.72 1.74
N HIS A 366 -14.50 24.28 1.82
CA HIS A 366 -14.12 25.16 2.93
C HIS A 366 -14.91 26.47 2.92
N ALA A 367 -15.10 27.08 1.74
CA ALA A 367 -15.93 28.27 1.61
C ALA A 367 -17.37 27.99 2.03
N LYS A 368 -17.95 26.88 1.54
CA LYS A 368 -19.32 26.46 1.89
C LYS A 368 -19.49 26.21 3.39
N GLU A 369 -18.52 25.57 4.03
CA GLU A 369 -18.57 25.31 5.47
C GLU A 369 -18.46 26.59 6.29
N VAL A 370 -17.59 27.52 5.88
CA VAL A 370 -17.47 28.84 6.51
C VAL A 370 -18.79 29.61 6.39
N ASP A 371 -19.38 29.66 5.19
CA ASP A 371 -20.68 30.31 4.96
C ASP A 371 -21.78 29.71 5.84
N ARG A 372 -21.83 28.37 5.94
CA ARG A 372 -22.78 27.64 6.79
C ARG A 372 -22.64 28.03 8.27
N GLN A 373 -21.41 28.14 8.77
CA GLN A 373 -21.15 28.51 10.15
C GLN A 373 -21.41 30.00 10.43
N ILE A 374 -21.11 30.88 9.49
CA ILE A 374 -21.48 32.31 9.56
C ILE A 374 -23.01 32.45 9.65
N GLN A 375 -23.76 31.60 8.95
CA GLN A 375 -25.22 31.53 9.02
C GLN A 375 -25.74 30.88 10.32
N GLY A 376 -24.87 30.55 11.28
CA GLY A 376 -25.24 30.01 12.59
C GLY A 376 -25.38 28.49 12.65
N THR A 377 -25.25 27.78 11.53
CA THR A 377 -25.35 26.32 11.50
C THR A 377 -23.98 25.69 11.73
N LYS A 378 -23.72 25.25 12.97
CA LYS A 378 -22.51 24.50 13.31
C LYS A 378 -22.64 23.03 12.90
N PRO A 379 -21.52 22.30 12.72
CA PRO A 379 -21.56 20.86 12.51
C PRO A 379 -22.20 20.15 13.72
N ASP A 380 -23.16 19.26 13.48
CA ASP A 380 -23.74 18.41 14.53
C ASP A 380 -22.70 17.47 15.12
N ALA A 381 -22.70 17.34 16.45
CA ALA A 381 -21.83 16.41 17.17
C ALA A 381 -22.11 14.94 16.83
N GLU A 382 -23.34 14.62 16.39
CA GLU A 382 -23.75 13.27 16.01
C GLU A 382 -23.23 12.87 14.61
N LEU A 383 -23.01 13.83 13.69
CA LEU A 383 -22.27 13.61 12.44
C LEU A 383 -20.77 13.33 12.68
N LEU A 384 -20.25 13.64 13.88
CA LEU A 384 -18.89 13.28 14.30
C LEU A 384 -18.83 11.86 14.90
N ALA A 385 -19.97 11.29 15.29
CA ALA A 385 -20.05 9.90 15.74
C ALA A 385 -19.98 8.98 14.53
N LEU A 386 -18.90 8.21 14.46
CA LEU A 386 -18.59 7.36 13.32
C LEU A 386 -19.55 6.16 13.29
N SER A 387 -20.19 5.90 12.15
CA SER A 387 -21.04 4.72 11.95
C SER A 387 -20.25 3.42 12.12
N GLU A 388 -20.81 2.44 12.83
CA GLU A 388 -20.26 1.08 12.88
C GLU A 388 -20.23 0.47 11.47
N THR A 389 -19.04 0.03 11.03
CA THR A 389 -18.87 -0.61 9.73
C THR A 389 -19.23 -2.09 9.82
N GLU A 390 -20.26 -2.53 9.08
CA GLU A 390 -20.61 -3.94 8.97
C GLU A 390 -19.69 -4.68 7.99
N TYR A 391 -19.06 -5.76 8.46
CA TYR A 391 -18.18 -6.61 7.65
C TYR A 391 -18.85 -7.93 7.26
N GLU A 392 -18.68 -8.34 6.00
CA GLU A 392 -19.18 -9.63 5.52
C GLU A 392 -18.41 -10.82 6.13
N LEU A 393 -17.09 -10.68 6.25
CA LEU A 393 -16.23 -11.70 6.83
C LEU A 393 -16.16 -11.54 8.35
N ARG A 394 -16.41 -12.64 9.07
CA ARG A 394 -16.24 -12.69 10.53
C ARG A 394 -14.80 -12.35 10.93
N GLU A 395 -13.82 -12.86 10.19
CA GLU A 395 -12.40 -12.60 10.45
C GLU A 395 -12.07 -11.11 10.28
N ARG A 396 -12.75 -10.42 9.36
CA ARG A 396 -12.59 -8.98 9.15
C ARG A 396 -13.17 -8.17 10.31
N ALA A 397 -14.37 -8.55 10.78
CA ALA A 397 -15.00 -7.96 11.96
C ALA A 397 -14.17 -8.19 13.23
N GLU A 398 -13.61 -9.39 13.39
CA GLU A 398 -12.76 -9.74 14.52
C GLU A 398 -11.48 -8.90 14.55
N VAL A 399 -10.77 -8.76 13.43
CA VAL A 399 -9.60 -7.89 13.33
C VAL A 399 -9.94 -6.43 13.65
N ALA A 400 -11.05 -5.91 13.13
CA ALA A 400 -11.51 -4.54 13.42
C ALA A 400 -11.79 -4.34 14.91
N ARG A 401 -12.49 -5.30 15.54
CA ARG A 401 -12.79 -5.29 16.98
C ARG A 401 -11.52 -5.34 17.82
N LEU A 402 -10.58 -6.24 17.50
CA LEU A 402 -9.33 -6.39 18.25
C LEU A 402 -8.44 -5.14 18.17
N PHE A 403 -8.33 -4.51 16.99
CA PHE A 403 -7.58 -3.24 16.87
C PHE A 403 -8.26 -2.10 17.60
N SER A 404 -9.60 -2.07 17.65
CA SER A 404 -10.32 -1.06 18.43
C SER A 404 -10.08 -1.26 19.92
N GLN A 405 -10.17 -2.50 20.42
CA GLN A 405 -9.86 -2.81 21.82
C GLN A 405 -8.41 -2.49 22.20
N ALA A 406 -7.45 -2.76 21.31
CA ALA A 406 -6.05 -2.47 21.57
C ALA A 406 -5.75 -0.97 21.73
N ALA A 407 -6.62 -0.08 21.24
CA ALA A 407 -6.47 1.36 21.42
C ALA A 407 -6.80 1.82 22.85
N ASP A 408 -7.64 1.08 23.57
CA ASP A 408 -8.14 1.44 24.90
C ASP A 408 -7.34 0.77 26.05
N VAL A 409 -6.51 -0.22 25.74
CA VAL A 409 -5.77 -1.01 26.74
C VAL A 409 -4.45 -0.34 27.13
N SER A 410 -4.28 -0.08 28.43
CA SER A 410 -3.03 0.43 29.01
C SER A 410 -2.16 -0.64 29.66
N ASN A 411 -2.73 -1.82 29.98
CA ASN A 411 -2.02 -2.92 30.62
C ASN A 411 -1.16 -3.70 29.61
N ARG A 412 0.15 -3.82 29.88
CA ARG A 412 1.12 -4.49 29.00
C ARG A 412 0.90 -6.00 28.81
N GLU A 413 0.28 -6.68 29.77
CA GLU A 413 0.00 -8.10 29.66
C GLU A 413 -1.25 -8.34 28.82
N GLU A 414 -2.33 -7.60 29.09
CA GLU A 414 -3.54 -7.61 28.25
C GLU A 414 -3.23 -7.22 26.81
N LEU A 415 -2.37 -6.21 26.60
CA LEU A 415 -1.92 -5.79 25.28
C LEU A 415 -1.16 -6.90 24.54
N HIS A 416 -0.38 -7.70 25.26
CA HIS A 416 0.30 -8.86 24.68
C HIS A 416 -0.67 -9.98 24.31
N GLN A 417 -1.64 -10.27 25.16
CA GLN A 417 -2.71 -11.21 24.83
C GLN A 417 -3.49 -10.75 23.58
N LEU A 418 -3.72 -9.44 23.43
CA LEU A 418 -4.30 -8.88 22.21
C LEU A 418 -3.36 -9.02 21.01
N ARG A 419 -2.04 -8.83 21.17
CA ARG A 419 -1.04 -9.07 20.10
C ARG A 419 -1.14 -10.50 19.59
N LEU A 420 -1.14 -11.50 20.48
CA LEU A 420 -1.23 -12.92 20.10
C LEU A 420 -2.52 -13.22 19.35
N LYS A 421 -3.67 -12.75 19.86
CA LYS A 421 -4.97 -12.85 19.17
C LYS A 421 -4.98 -12.19 17.80
N LEU A 422 -4.37 -11.00 17.68
CA LEU A 422 -4.27 -10.28 16.41
C LEU A 422 -3.39 -11.02 15.39
N ILE A 423 -2.29 -11.65 15.81
CA ILE A 423 -1.45 -12.46 14.92
C ILE A 423 -2.27 -13.58 14.29
N VAL A 424 -3.04 -14.30 15.10
CA VAL A 424 -3.92 -15.38 14.63
C VAL A 424 -5.03 -14.83 13.72
N ALA A 425 -5.75 -13.79 14.17
CA ALA A 425 -6.85 -13.21 13.42
C ALA A 425 -6.41 -12.63 12.06
N LEU A 426 -5.26 -11.97 11.99
CA LEU A 426 -4.68 -11.46 10.73
C LEU A 426 -4.17 -12.59 9.84
N SER A 427 -3.60 -13.65 10.42
CA SER A 427 -3.20 -14.85 9.68
C SER A 427 -4.40 -15.51 9.01
N ASP A 428 -5.50 -15.66 9.74
CA ASP A 428 -6.73 -16.28 9.23
C ASP A 428 -7.45 -15.39 8.24
N LEU A 429 -7.59 -14.09 8.51
CA LEU A 429 -8.06 -13.10 7.53
C LEU A 429 -7.23 -13.18 6.25
N GLY A 430 -5.90 -13.29 6.39
CA GLY A 430 -4.96 -13.44 5.29
C GLY A 430 -5.20 -14.66 4.40
N LYS A 431 -5.98 -15.66 4.84
CA LYS A 431 -6.38 -16.86 4.06
C LYS A 431 -7.76 -16.73 3.41
N ARG A 432 -8.52 -15.66 3.72
CA ARG A 432 -9.90 -15.47 3.24
C ARG A 432 -9.97 -14.75 1.90
N ARG A 433 -11.11 -14.92 1.25
CA ARG A 433 -11.52 -14.25 0.03
C ARG A 433 -12.85 -13.55 0.25
N GLU A 434 -12.97 -12.36 -0.31
CA GLU A 434 -14.24 -11.67 -0.42
C GLU A 434 -14.82 -11.85 -1.83
N SER A 435 -16.06 -12.31 -1.91
CA SER A 435 -16.75 -12.53 -3.18
C SER A 435 -17.52 -11.28 -3.58
N PRO A 436 -17.22 -10.62 -4.72
CA PRO A 436 -17.93 -9.39 -5.12
C PRO A 436 -19.45 -9.56 -5.30
N CYS A 437 -19.92 -10.77 -5.66
CA CYS A 437 -21.32 -11.03 -5.97
C CYS A 437 -22.28 -10.87 -4.77
N ARG A 438 -21.85 -11.17 -3.54
CA ARG A 438 -22.77 -11.14 -2.38
C ARG A 438 -23.14 -9.71 -1.97
N ARG A 439 -22.21 -8.77 -2.09
CA ARG A 439 -22.45 -7.36 -1.76
C ARG A 439 -23.34 -6.65 -2.79
N GLN A 440 -23.21 -6.99 -4.08
CA GLN A 440 -24.11 -6.46 -5.12
C GLN A 440 -25.56 -6.87 -4.88
N ALA A 441 -25.82 -8.11 -4.46
CA ALA A 441 -27.16 -8.59 -4.13
C ALA A 441 -27.81 -7.83 -2.96
N ARG A 442 -27.01 -7.47 -1.93
CA ARG A 442 -27.47 -6.63 -0.81
C ARG A 442 -27.74 -5.19 -1.22
N GLN A 443 -26.87 -4.57 -2.03
CA GLN A 443 -27.08 -3.21 -2.53
C GLN A 443 -28.29 -3.11 -3.47
N SER A 444 -28.58 -4.14 -4.27
CA SER A 444 -29.80 -4.20 -5.06
C SER A 444 -31.07 -4.39 -4.22
N ALA A 445 -30.97 -5.09 -3.08
CA ALA A 445 -32.09 -5.27 -2.16
C ALA A 445 -32.40 -3.98 -1.38
N SER A 446 -31.37 -3.25 -0.92
CA SER A 446 -31.54 -1.98 -0.20
C SER A 446 -32.00 -0.83 -1.12
N GLY A 447 -31.80 -0.94 -2.44
CA GLY A 447 -32.29 0.03 -3.43
C GLY A 447 -33.78 -0.11 -3.79
N THR A 448 -34.49 -1.13 -3.28
CA THR A 448 -35.89 -1.41 -3.68
C THR A 448 -36.94 -0.83 -2.71
N THR A 449 -36.55 -0.33 -1.54
CA THR A 449 -37.48 0.32 -0.58
C THR A 449 -37.45 1.85 -0.68
N SER A 450 -37.79 2.38 -1.85
CA SER A 450 -38.22 3.78 -1.99
C SER A 450 -39.13 3.97 -3.22
N ARG A 451 -40.18 3.15 -3.32
CA ARG A 451 -41.34 3.49 -4.16
C ARG A 451 -42.48 4.00 -3.28
N SER A 452 -42.45 5.32 -3.07
CA SER A 452 -43.58 6.22 -2.84
C SER A 452 -44.91 5.54 -2.48
N ALA A 453 -45.25 5.53 -1.19
CA ALA A 453 -46.64 5.42 -0.76
C ALA A 453 -47.37 6.70 -1.17
N LYS A 454 -48.12 6.66 -2.27
CA LYS A 454 -49.15 7.66 -2.54
C LYS A 454 -50.37 7.28 -1.72
N ILE A 455 -50.69 8.13 -0.75
CA ILE A 455 -51.97 8.16 -0.05
C ILE A 455 -53.03 8.60 -1.06
N SER A 456 -54.05 7.79 -1.29
CA SER A 456 -55.30 8.21 -1.92
C SER A 456 -56.45 7.83 -0.99
N VAL A 457 -57.23 8.85 -0.64
CA VAL A 457 -58.40 8.79 0.23
C VAL A 457 -59.58 8.13 -0.51
N ASP A 458 -60.16 7.14 0.18
CA ASP A 458 -61.52 6.60 0.21
C ASP A 458 -62.55 6.98 -0.88
N ASP A 459 -63.21 5.97 -1.49
CA ASP A 459 -64.67 5.88 -1.50
C ASP A 459 -65.16 4.42 -1.74
N ARG A 460 -66.31 4.11 -1.14
CA ARG A 460 -66.95 2.83 -0.86
C ARG A 460 -67.52 2.10 -2.08
N SER A 461 -67.47 0.76 -2.08
CA SER A 461 -68.64 -0.16 -2.05
C SER A 461 -68.26 -1.64 -2.35
N LYS A 462 -68.90 -2.56 -1.62
CA LYS A 462 -68.71 -4.04 -1.52
C LYS A 462 -69.41 -4.83 -2.68
N PRO A 463 -69.50 -6.20 -2.70
CA PRO A 463 -68.59 -7.31 -2.31
C PRO A 463 -68.53 -8.51 -3.34
N VAL A 464 -67.83 -9.59 -2.94
CA VAL A 464 -68.01 -11.05 -3.26
C VAL A 464 -67.30 -11.64 -4.51
N LEU A 465 -66.31 -12.54 -4.33
CA LEU A 465 -66.43 -14.02 -4.48
C LEU A 465 -65.05 -14.73 -4.37
N ARG A 466 -65.05 -15.84 -3.61
CA ARG A 466 -64.01 -16.88 -3.54
C ARG A 466 -64.09 -17.80 -4.77
N THR A 467 -62.95 -18.24 -5.29
CA THR A 467 -62.67 -19.61 -5.81
C THR A 467 -61.14 -19.75 -5.99
N SER A 468 -60.46 -20.55 -5.16
CA SER A 468 -60.08 -21.96 -5.36
C SER A 468 -58.86 -22.21 -6.26
N SER A 469 -57.79 -22.67 -5.62
CA SER A 469 -56.90 -23.79 -6.00
C SER A 469 -56.31 -23.86 -7.42
N LYS A 470 -54.99 -23.93 -7.49
CA LYS A 470 -54.26 -25.05 -8.13
C LYS A 470 -52.77 -25.04 -7.76
N SER A 471 -52.37 -26.15 -7.14
CA SER A 471 -51.01 -26.67 -7.04
C SER A 471 -50.40 -26.90 -8.44
N THR A 472 -49.08 -26.97 -8.59
CA THR A 472 -48.28 -28.22 -8.50
C THR A 472 -46.86 -28.04 -9.11
N ILE A 473 -45.89 -28.75 -8.51
CA ILE A 473 -44.62 -29.31 -9.04
C ILE A 473 -43.37 -28.41 -9.16
N SER A 474 -42.55 -28.53 -8.13
CA SER A 474 -41.09 -28.38 -8.12
C SER A 474 -40.38 -29.65 -8.61
N ILE A 475 -39.47 -29.54 -9.58
CA ILE A 475 -38.56 -30.63 -10.01
C ILE A 475 -37.12 -30.28 -9.58
N SER A 476 -36.58 -31.13 -8.73
CA SER A 476 -35.17 -31.17 -8.29
C SER A 476 -34.27 -31.76 -9.39
N LYS A 477 -33.07 -31.20 -9.59
CA LYS A 477 -32.01 -31.77 -10.43
C LYS A 477 -30.86 -32.29 -9.56
N VAL A 478 -30.62 -33.59 -9.65
CA VAL A 478 -29.49 -34.34 -9.07
C VAL A 478 -28.30 -34.34 -10.07
N PRO A 479 -27.03 -34.38 -9.62
CA PRO A 479 -25.85 -34.20 -10.46
C PRO A 479 -25.43 -35.50 -11.17
N LYS A 480 -24.88 -35.39 -12.39
CA LYS A 480 -24.27 -36.51 -13.13
C LYS A 480 -22.76 -36.57 -12.88
N HIS A 481 -22.30 -37.68 -12.31
CA HIS A 481 -20.92 -38.15 -12.37
C HIS A 481 -20.62 -38.75 -13.76
N SER A 482 -19.41 -38.54 -14.28
CA SER A 482 -18.81 -39.45 -15.26
C SER A 482 -17.33 -39.67 -14.93
N THR A 483 -17.02 -40.92 -14.60
CA THR A 483 -15.69 -41.51 -14.49
C THR A 483 -15.14 -41.83 -15.89
N ARG A 484 -13.83 -41.63 -16.11
CA ARG A 484 -13.08 -42.40 -17.13
C ARG A 484 -11.63 -42.58 -16.70
N PHE A 485 -11.25 -43.84 -16.53
CA PHE A 485 -9.92 -44.34 -16.19
C PHE A 485 -8.99 -44.37 -17.43
N LYS A 486 -7.68 -44.33 -17.15
CA LYS A 486 -6.53 -44.47 -18.08
C LYS A 486 -6.40 -45.90 -18.63
N PRO A 487 -5.50 -46.10 -19.60
CA PRO A 487 -4.43 -47.08 -19.37
C PRO A 487 -3.02 -46.53 -19.61
N LEU A 488 -2.08 -47.23 -18.99
CA LEU A 488 -0.62 -47.16 -19.03
C LEU A 488 -0.15 -48.31 -19.95
N ASP A 489 0.87 -48.13 -20.79
CA ASP A 489 2.13 -48.87 -20.65
C ASP A 489 3.21 -48.48 -21.68
N GLN A 490 4.45 -48.56 -21.17
CA GLN A 490 5.78 -48.97 -21.71
C GLN A 490 6.18 -48.67 -23.17
N GLN A 491 7.46 -48.53 -23.55
CA GLN A 491 8.80 -48.36 -22.97
C GLN A 491 9.75 -48.57 -24.17
N GLN A 492 10.78 -47.75 -24.37
CA GLN A 492 12.13 -48.22 -24.73
C GLN A 492 13.15 -47.07 -24.87
N ASP A 493 14.35 -47.45 -24.43
CA ASP A 493 15.57 -46.70 -24.19
C ASP A 493 16.31 -46.21 -25.44
N LEU A 494 17.23 -45.24 -25.28
CA LEU A 494 18.67 -45.43 -25.56
C LEU A 494 19.49 -44.12 -25.36
N HIS A 495 20.40 -44.18 -24.37
CA HIS A 495 21.81 -43.76 -24.37
C HIS A 495 22.26 -42.42 -25.01
N TRP A 496 22.79 -41.49 -24.20
CA TRP A 496 24.24 -41.36 -23.93
C TRP A 496 24.58 -40.18 -22.98
N MET A 497 25.47 -40.43 -22.01
CA MET A 497 26.34 -39.46 -21.31
C MET A 497 27.81 -39.95 -21.53
N PRO A 498 28.87 -39.41 -20.90
CA PRO A 498 29.46 -38.06 -20.96
C PRO A 498 31.02 -38.10 -21.11
N VAL A 499 31.70 -37.05 -21.60
CA VAL A 499 33.16 -36.79 -21.39
C VAL A 499 33.37 -35.27 -21.64
N GLY A 500 34.13 -34.44 -20.93
CA GLY A 500 35.22 -34.60 -19.96
C GLY A 500 36.42 -33.73 -20.39
N ALA A 501 36.77 -32.73 -19.56
CA ALA A 501 38.10 -32.11 -19.34
C ALA A 501 38.93 -31.46 -20.48
N ARG A 502 39.34 -30.20 -20.26
CA ARG A 502 40.73 -29.66 -20.14
C ARG A 502 40.72 -28.15 -20.42
N ASP A 503 41.16 -27.22 -19.56
CA ASP A 503 42.42 -26.98 -18.84
C ASP A 503 43.33 -25.95 -19.56
N ARG A 504 43.69 -24.89 -18.80
CA ARG A 504 44.82 -23.93 -18.89
C ARG A 504 44.97 -22.91 -20.03
N GLY A 505 45.23 -21.65 -19.62
CA GLY A 505 45.71 -20.55 -20.45
C GLY A 505 45.92 -19.23 -19.69
N THR A 506 46.93 -19.19 -18.82
CA THR A 506 47.44 -18.01 -18.09
C THR A 506 48.03 -16.96 -19.03
N LEU A 507 47.81 -15.66 -18.80
CA LEU A 507 48.77 -14.63 -19.20
C LEU A 507 48.73 -13.42 -18.25
N HIS A 508 49.81 -13.32 -17.48
CA HIS A 508 50.24 -12.21 -16.67
C HIS A 508 50.59 -11.00 -17.57
N LYS A 509 50.23 -9.78 -17.15
CA LYS A 509 51.06 -8.58 -17.39
C LYS A 509 50.74 -7.49 -16.37
N SER A 510 51.64 -7.38 -15.40
CA SER A 510 51.85 -6.22 -14.54
C SER A 510 52.23 -4.99 -15.37
N TYR A 511 51.75 -3.80 -15.00
CA TYR A 511 52.55 -2.58 -15.08
C TYR A 511 52.19 -1.63 -13.94
N ARG A 512 53.25 -1.03 -13.40
CA ARG A 512 53.34 -0.25 -12.16
C ARG A 512 53.72 1.19 -12.55
N LYS A 513 53.32 2.15 -11.71
CA LYS A 513 53.84 3.52 -11.51
C LYS A 513 53.35 4.64 -12.43
N GLY A 514 53.05 5.75 -11.75
CA GLY A 514 52.87 7.09 -12.31
C GLY A 514 52.31 8.05 -11.26
N ALA A 515 53.09 8.35 -10.22
CA ALA A 515 52.85 9.49 -9.34
C ALA A 515 53.73 10.65 -9.81
N GLN A 516 53.17 11.86 -9.97
CA GLN A 516 53.80 13.18 -9.80
C GLN A 516 52.85 14.29 -10.28
N GLY A 517 52.76 15.39 -9.52
CA GLY A 517 52.06 16.61 -9.92
C GLY A 517 51.47 17.44 -8.77
N LEU A 518 52.32 17.96 -7.89
CA LEU A 518 52.03 19.11 -7.02
C LEU A 518 52.12 20.41 -7.83
N SER A 519 51.23 21.39 -7.58
CA SER A 519 51.57 22.81 -7.34
C SER A 519 50.43 23.78 -7.71
N ALA A 520 50.02 24.55 -6.69
CA ALA A 520 49.62 25.97 -6.66
C ALA A 520 48.56 26.53 -7.64
N ILE A 521 47.53 27.17 -7.07
CA ILE A 521 47.32 28.64 -7.14
C ILE A 521 46.54 29.06 -5.87
N ILE A 522 47.18 29.87 -5.03
CA ILE A 522 46.56 30.80 -4.07
C ILE A 522 46.85 32.18 -4.63
N SER A 523 45.85 33.07 -4.72
CA SER A 523 45.99 34.52 -4.45
C SER A 523 44.72 35.30 -4.81
N CYS A 524 44.26 36.10 -3.81
CA CYS A 524 43.50 37.35 -3.88
C CYS A 524 42.08 37.33 -4.46
N SER A 525 41.05 37.80 -3.74
CA SER A 525 40.98 39.18 -3.25
C SER A 525 40.10 39.34 -2.00
N ARG A 526 40.67 40.00 -0.98
CA ARG A 526 39.97 40.72 0.09
C ARG A 526 39.52 42.08 -0.46
N VAL A 527 38.26 42.46 -0.25
CA VAL A 527 37.88 43.86 0.04
C VAL A 527 36.80 43.84 1.12
N ALA A 528 37.01 44.69 2.12
CA ALA A 528 36.22 44.86 3.32
C ALA A 528 34.97 45.73 3.08
N SER A 529 33.92 45.51 3.88
CA SER A 529 33.27 46.64 4.58
C SER A 529 32.63 46.17 5.89
N THR A 530 33.03 46.86 6.94
CA THR A 530 32.72 46.76 8.35
C THR A 530 31.38 47.38 8.76
N LYS A 531 30.84 46.90 9.91
CA LYS A 531 30.11 47.64 10.98
C LYS A 531 28.73 48.22 10.62
N GLU A 532 27.73 48.37 11.48
CA GLU A 532 27.41 48.10 12.90
C GLU A 532 25.92 48.51 13.07
N ASN A 533 25.32 48.20 14.23
CA ASN A 533 24.01 48.61 14.77
C ASN A 533 22.83 47.70 14.37
N TYR A 534 22.12 47.01 15.27
CA TYR A 534 21.68 47.40 16.61
C TYR A 534 21.67 46.22 17.60
N LEU A 535 22.23 46.46 18.79
CA LEU A 535 21.92 45.81 20.05
C LEU A 535 20.55 46.29 20.56
N GLY A 536 19.81 45.41 21.24
CA GLY A 536 18.72 45.85 22.12
C GLY A 536 17.58 44.86 22.32
N LEU A 537 17.82 43.72 22.98
CA LEU A 537 17.05 43.31 24.16
C LEU A 537 17.59 41.99 24.71
N VAL A 538 17.91 42.06 25.99
CA VAL A 538 18.68 41.15 26.82
C VAL A 538 17.71 40.34 27.69
N GLN A 539 18.06 39.06 27.87
CA GLN A 539 17.83 38.20 29.04
C GLN A 539 16.58 38.44 29.90
N VAL A 540 15.67 37.47 29.96
CA VAL A 540 15.18 36.94 31.25
C VAL A 540 14.72 35.47 31.08
N TYR A 541 15.09 34.63 32.05
CA TYR A 541 14.60 33.27 32.35
C TYR A 541 15.17 32.06 31.58
N GLU A 542 16.44 31.77 31.86
CA GLU A 542 16.96 30.41 31.94
C GLU A 542 17.56 30.22 33.36
N MET A 543 16.69 29.99 34.35
CA MET A 543 17.02 29.40 35.66
C MET A 543 15.68 29.05 36.33
N LEU A 544 15.63 27.86 36.95
CA LEU A 544 14.49 27.18 37.61
C LEU A 544 13.82 26.09 36.77
N SER A 545 14.41 24.89 36.76
CA SER A 545 13.73 23.68 37.26
C SER A 545 14.68 22.47 37.22
N ILE A 546 15.78 22.56 37.96
CA ILE A 546 16.50 21.39 38.49
C ILE A 546 16.30 21.47 40.00
N ARG A 547 15.35 20.69 40.54
CA ARG A 547 15.26 20.18 41.93
C ARG A 547 13.86 19.64 42.19
N SER A 548 13.69 18.32 42.09
CA SER A 548 12.64 17.56 42.79
C SER A 548 12.90 16.05 42.66
N GLU A 549 14.08 15.60 43.05
CA GLU A 549 14.35 14.22 43.46
C GLU A 549 15.08 14.30 44.80
N ALA A 550 14.30 14.35 45.89
CA ALA A 550 14.68 14.03 47.27
C ALA A 550 13.44 14.23 48.16
N LEU A 551 12.55 13.24 48.15
CA LEU A 551 11.83 12.67 49.31
C LEU A 551 10.94 11.51 48.83
#